data_AF-A0A4Y1QT20-F1
#
_entry.id   AF-A0A4Y1QT20-F1
#
_cell.length_a   1.000
_cell.length_b   1.000
_cell.length_c   1.000
_cell.angle_alpha   90.00
_cell.angle_beta   90.00
_cell.angle_gamma   90.00
#
_symmetry.space_group_name_H-M   'P 1'
#
loop_
_entity.id
_entity.type
_entity.pdbx_description
1 polymer ?
#
loop_
_entity_poly.entity_id
_entity_poly.type
_entity_poly.pdbx_seq_one_letter_code
_entity_poly.pdbx_strand_id
1 'polypeptide(L)'
;MFRLASFVKKAKFEEKKLLSLKVNGIPLLSEQKLRAIVENAMQMLKVQQEFGSFSNYCWSFVNQKPIRNRFRYGRQVPVKSPKAEVISKDLMKRGFRCVGPMIVNDHLITCFRYKECDANDNKLDLKLKMEEKTESWTLATM
;
A
#
# COMPACT_ATOMS: atom_id res chain seq x y z
N MET A 1 3.69 -11.33 8.87
CA MET A 1 2.72 -10.57 9.69
C MET A 1 3.28 -10.00 11.01
N PHE A 2 4.45 -10.41 11.49
CA PHE A 2 4.96 -10.11 12.85
C PHE A 2 5.76 -8.79 13.08
N ARG A 3 6.03 -7.95 12.06
CA ARG A 3 6.93 -6.78 12.20
C ARG A 3 6.28 -5.43 12.45
N LEU A 4 5.01 -5.22 12.06
CA LEU A 4 4.35 -3.91 12.21
C LEU A 4 3.86 -3.68 13.65
N ALA A 5 3.24 -4.69 14.29
CA ALA A 5 2.77 -4.59 15.68
C ALA A 5 3.93 -4.42 16.68
N SER A 6 5.07 -5.08 16.43
CA SER A 6 6.30 -4.90 17.20
C SER A 6 6.94 -3.53 16.96
N PHE A 7 6.84 -2.97 15.74
CA PHE A 7 7.26 -1.61 15.46
C PHE A 7 6.39 -0.57 16.18
N VAL A 8 5.06 -0.73 16.24
CA VAL A 8 4.19 0.25 16.94
C VAL A 8 4.31 0.15 18.47
N LYS A 9 4.42 -1.06 19.05
CA LYS A 9 4.78 -1.23 20.47
C LYS A 9 6.16 -0.64 20.77
N LYS A 10 7.13 -0.80 19.85
CA LYS A 10 8.42 -0.10 19.90
C LYS A 10 8.33 1.37 19.54
N ALA A 11 7.32 1.89 18.85
CA ALA A 11 7.20 3.29 18.43
C ALA A 11 6.58 4.18 19.52
N LYS A 12 6.05 3.57 20.59
CA LYS A 12 6.10 4.20 21.92
C LYS A 12 7.54 4.44 22.41
N PHE A 13 8.58 3.98 21.69
CA PHE A 13 9.94 4.48 21.86
C PHE A 13 9.87 5.98 21.76
N GLU A 14 10.30 6.58 22.85
CA GLU A 14 10.72 7.95 22.98
C GLU A 14 11.26 8.49 21.65
N GLU A 15 10.58 9.50 21.14
CA GLU A 15 11.02 10.36 20.05
C GLU A 15 12.52 10.70 20.16
N LYS A 16 13.01 10.90 21.39
CA LYS A 16 14.43 11.10 21.72
C LYS A 16 15.36 9.99 21.21
N LYS A 17 14.95 8.72 21.32
CA LYS A 17 15.76 7.57 20.91
C LYS A 17 15.76 7.40 19.39
N LEU A 18 14.66 7.75 18.72
CA LEU A 18 14.60 7.78 17.26
C LEU A 18 15.46 8.90 16.67
N LEU A 19 15.47 10.09 17.29
CA LEU A 19 16.32 11.21 16.89
C LEU A 19 17.82 10.94 17.13
N SER A 20 18.15 10.04 18.06
CA SER A 20 19.53 9.60 18.30
C SER A 20 20.04 8.54 17.32
N LEU A 21 19.18 7.98 16.44
CA LEU A 21 19.59 6.98 15.45
C LEU A 21 20.47 7.63 14.37
N LYS A 22 21.78 7.43 14.53
CA LYS A 22 22.81 7.84 13.57
C LYS A 22 23.47 6.60 13.01
N VAL A 23 23.67 6.57 11.69
CA VAL A 23 24.57 5.62 11.04
C VAL A 23 25.79 6.41 10.61
N ASN A 24 26.96 6.02 11.13
CA ASN A 24 28.22 6.73 10.90
C ASN A 24 28.16 8.23 11.28
N GLY A 25 27.43 8.58 12.34
CA GLY A 25 27.26 9.96 12.80
C GLY A 25 26.24 10.80 12.00
N ILE A 26 25.71 10.26 10.89
CA ILE A 26 24.72 10.93 10.03
C ILE A 26 23.32 10.44 10.42
N PRO A 27 22.34 11.33 10.64
CA PRO A 27 20.94 10.94 10.80
C PRO A 27 20.43 10.23 9.55
N LEU A 28 19.82 9.05 9.73
CA LEU A 28 19.27 8.26 8.61
C LEU A 28 18.14 8.97 7.86
N LEU A 29 17.37 9.80 8.58
CA LEU A 29 16.21 10.53 8.08
C LEU A 29 16.13 11.88 8.78
N SER A 30 15.51 12.85 8.12
CA SER A 30 15.12 14.12 8.76
C SER A 30 14.12 13.86 9.89
N GLU A 31 14.18 14.67 10.96
CA GLU A 31 13.27 14.61 12.11
C GLU A 31 11.78 14.54 11.71
N GLN A 32 11.34 15.35 10.74
CA GLN A 32 9.96 15.34 10.24
C GLN A 32 9.53 13.98 9.68
N LYS A 33 10.44 13.26 9.01
CA LYS A 33 10.17 11.91 8.45
C LYS A 33 10.10 10.87 9.56
N LEU A 34 10.91 10.99 10.61
CA LEU A 34 10.85 10.11 11.78
C LEU A 34 9.51 10.27 12.51
N ARG A 35 9.09 11.51 12.76
CA ARG A 35 7.77 11.79 13.35
C ARG A 35 6.64 11.24 12.48
N ALA A 36 6.70 11.45 11.17
CA ALA A 36 5.73 10.92 10.23
C ALA A 36 5.64 9.38 10.26
N ILE A 37 6.76 8.66 10.38
CA ILE A 37 6.77 7.20 10.50
C ILE A 37 6.03 6.73 11.75
N VAL A 38 6.29 7.36 12.90
CA VAL A 38 5.62 7.01 14.18
C VAL A 38 4.12 7.25 14.08
N GLU A 39 3.72 8.44 13.62
CA GLU A 39 2.31 8.80 13.46
C GLU A 39 1.60 7.88 12.46
N ASN A 40 2.20 7.61 11.30
CA ASN A 40 1.66 6.70 10.29
C ASN A 40 1.46 5.28 10.84
N ALA A 41 2.41 4.79 11.66
CA ALA A 41 2.30 3.48 12.26
C ALA A 41 1.13 3.39 13.25
N MET A 42 0.83 4.47 13.98
CA MET A 42 -0.37 4.56 14.82
C MET A 42 -1.66 4.59 13.98
N GLN A 43 -1.70 5.35 12.89
CA GLN A 43 -2.89 5.39 12.02
C GLN A 43 -3.12 4.06 11.31
N MET A 44 -2.06 3.33 10.94
CA MET A 44 -2.17 1.97 10.39
C MET A 44 -2.91 1.02 11.33
N LEU A 45 -2.70 1.11 12.65
CA LEU A 45 -3.43 0.28 13.61
C LEU A 45 -4.93 0.59 13.60
N LYS A 46 -5.30 1.86 13.50
CA LYS A 46 -6.73 2.25 13.41
C LYS A 46 -7.37 1.74 12.12
N VAL A 47 -6.66 1.87 11.00
CA VAL A 47 -7.12 1.31 9.72
C VAL A 47 -7.25 -0.21 9.79
N GLN A 48 -6.34 -0.90 10.47
CA GLN A 48 -6.45 -2.34 10.69
C GLN A 48 -7.66 -2.71 11.54
N GLN A 49 -8.05 -1.90 12.53
CA GLN A 49 -9.25 -2.12 13.32
C GLN A 49 -10.53 -1.94 12.50
N GLU A 50 -10.56 -0.96 11.59
CA GLU A 50 -11.74 -0.63 10.77
C GLU A 50 -11.90 -1.54 9.54
N PHE A 51 -10.80 -1.89 8.86
CA PHE A 51 -10.82 -2.65 7.60
C PHE A 51 -10.29 -4.08 7.73
N GLY A 52 -9.99 -4.52 8.96
CA GLY A 52 -9.37 -5.81 9.27
C GLY A 52 -7.88 -5.88 8.92
N SER A 53 -7.48 -5.36 7.76
CA SER A 53 -6.07 -5.27 7.36
C SER A 53 -5.78 -4.03 6.52
N PHE A 54 -4.56 -3.50 6.64
CA PHE A 54 -4.10 -2.39 5.80
C PHE A 54 -4.05 -2.78 4.32
N SER A 55 -3.80 -4.05 4.01
CA SER A 55 -3.83 -4.57 2.64
C SER A 55 -5.24 -4.46 2.06
N ASN A 56 -6.26 -4.92 2.80
CA ASN A 56 -7.66 -4.86 2.36
C ASN A 56 -8.09 -3.41 2.12
N TYR A 57 -7.71 -2.51 3.02
CA TYR A 57 -7.91 -1.08 2.85
C TYR A 57 -7.27 -0.57 1.54
N CYS A 58 -5.99 -0.82 1.29
CA CYS A 58 -5.33 -0.37 0.05
C CYS A 58 -5.97 -0.94 -1.21
N TRP A 59 -6.35 -2.23 -1.19
CA TRP A 59 -6.97 -2.88 -2.35
C TRP A 59 -8.42 -2.47 -2.57
N SER A 60 -9.13 -1.97 -1.55
CA SER A 60 -10.51 -1.49 -1.68
C SER A 60 -10.63 -0.34 -2.68
N PHE A 61 -9.62 0.54 -2.78
CA PHE A 61 -9.60 1.66 -3.73
C PHE A 61 -9.48 1.25 -5.20
N VAL A 62 -9.10 0.00 -5.45
CA VAL A 62 -8.93 -0.55 -6.80
C VAL A 62 -9.85 -1.76 -7.03
N ASN A 63 -10.89 -1.92 -6.21
CA ASN A 63 -11.84 -3.04 -6.29
C ASN A 63 -11.14 -4.42 -6.29
N GLN A 64 -10.10 -4.57 -5.47
CA GLN A 64 -9.27 -5.79 -5.39
C GLN A 64 -8.61 -6.19 -6.71
N LYS A 65 -8.58 -5.29 -7.71
CA LYS A 65 -8.04 -5.55 -9.04
C LYS A 65 -6.89 -4.61 -9.37
N PRO A 66 -5.74 -5.15 -9.79
CA PRO A 66 -4.61 -4.33 -10.18
C PRO A 66 -4.96 -3.47 -11.40
N ILE A 67 -4.51 -2.22 -11.40
CA ILE A 67 -4.71 -1.30 -12.52
C ILE A 67 -3.64 -1.59 -13.57
N ARG A 68 -4.06 -1.99 -14.77
CA ARG A 68 -3.15 -2.27 -15.88
C ARG A 68 -3.02 -1.07 -16.78
N ASN A 69 -1.81 -0.52 -16.84
CA ASN A 69 -1.46 0.48 -17.82
C ASN A 69 -0.81 -0.19 -19.04
N ARG A 70 -1.13 0.32 -20.23
CA ARG A 70 -0.57 -0.15 -21.51
C ARG A 70 0.20 0.97 -22.19
N PHE A 71 1.12 1.60 -21.46
CA PHE A 71 1.93 2.67 -22.02
C PHE A 71 2.98 2.10 -22.96
N ARG A 72 3.03 2.64 -24.18
CA ARG A 72 4.04 2.28 -25.17
C ARG A 72 5.31 3.12 -25.00
N TYR A 73 5.16 4.36 -24.51
CA TYR A 73 6.25 5.32 -24.36
C TYR A 73 6.21 5.98 -22.97
N GLY A 74 7.38 6.24 -22.39
CA GLY A 74 7.49 6.89 -21.06
C GLY A 74 6.79 8.25 -20.98
N ARG A 75 6.71 9.00 -22.09
CA ARG A 75 5.98 10.28 -22.14
C ARG A 75 4.46 10.16 -21.96
N GLN A 76 3.91 8.96 -22.11
CA GLN A 76 2.47 8.70 -21.90
C GLN A 76 2.15 8.43 -20.44
N VAL A 77 3.17 8.18 -19.62
CA VAL A 77 3.02 7.92 -18.20
C VAL A 77 2.63 9.23 -17.51
N PRO A 78 1.43 9.30 -16.90
CA PRO A 78 1.02 10.48 -16.17
C PRO A 78 1.79 10.57 -14.86
N VAL A 79 2.29 11.75 -14.50
CA VAL A 79 3.02 11.98 -13.23
C VAL A 79 2.15 11.67 -11.99
N LYS A 80 0.82 11.83 -12.12
CA LYS A 80 -0.18 11.53 -11.09
C LYS A 80 -1.39 10.87 -11.73
N SER A 81 -1.98 9.90 -11.04
CA SER A 81 -3.25 9.31 -11.46
C SER A 81 -4.41 9.82 -10.59
N PRO A 82 -5.62 10.00 -11.14
CA PRO A 82 -6.78 10.41 -10.35
C PRO A 82 -7.06 9.46 -9.16
N LYS A 83 -6.84 8.16 -9.34
CA LYS A 83 -6.99 7.16 -8.27
C LYS A 83 -5.95 7.34 -7.16
N ALA A 84 -4.68 7.60 -7.52
CA ALA A 84 -3.64 7.87 -6.53
C ALA A 84 -3.93 9.17 -5.73
N GLU A 85 -4.55 10.17 -6.36
CA GLU A 85 -4.99 11.38 -5.66
C GLU A 85 -6.11 11.10 -4.64
N VAL A 86 -7.08 10.25 -4.99
CA VAL A 86 -8.14 9.83 -4.06
C VAL A 86 -7.54 9.10 -2.86
N ILE A 87 -6.64 8.14 -3.10
CA ILE A 87 -5.97 7.37 -2.03
C ILE A 87 -5.15 8.31 -1.14
N SER A 88 -4.35 9.19 -1.74
CA SER A 88 -3.53 10.15 -1.00
C SER A 88 -4.39 11.08 -0.15
N LYS A 89 -5.50 11.60 -0.69
CA LYS A 89 -6.45 12.43 0.05
C LYS A 89 -7.08 11.68 1.22
N ASP A 90 -7.46 10.42 1.04
CA ASP A 90 -8.05 9.63 2.13
C ASP A 90 -7.03 9.34 3.24
N LEU A 91 -5.80 8.98 2.87
CA LEU A 91 -4.69 8.80 3.81
C LEU A 91 -4.40 10.08 4.60
N MET A 92 -4.35 11.24 3.92
CA MET A 92 -4.17 12.54 4.59
C MET A 92 -5.31 12.84 5.57
N LYS A 93 -6.57 12.57 5.19
CA LYS A 93 -7.74 12.74 6.07
C LYS A 93 -7.65 11.86 7.31
N ARG A 94 -7.11 10.65 7.17
CA ARG A 94 -6.89 9.70 8.28
C ARG A 94 -5.67 10.02 9.14
N GLY A 95 -4.99 11.13 8.86
CA GLY A 95 -3.86 11.62 9.66
C GLY A 95 -2.51 11.00 9.28
N PHE A 96 -2.39 10.38 8.10
CA PHE A 96 -1.10 9.97 7.59
C PHE A 96 -0.32 11.19 7.07
N ARG A 97 0.99 11.21 7.32
CA ARG A 97 1.94 12.20 6.81
C ARG A 97 2.85 11.62 5.73
N CYS A 98 3.39 12.50 4.90
CA CYS A 98 4.29 12.15 3.79
C CYS A 98 3.67 11.17 2.76
N VAL A 99 2.35 11.25 2.57
CA VAL A 99 1.57 10.40 1.65
C VAL A 99 1.12 11.19 0.43
N GLY A 100 2.06 11.49 -0.48
CA GLY A 100 1.74 12.13 -1.76
C GLY A 100 1.18 11.15 -2.80
N PRO A 101 0.42 11.63 -3.79
CA PRO A 101 -0.03 10.79 -4.90
C PRO A 101 1.17 10.34 -5.73
N MET A 102 1.37 9.03 -5.85
CA MET A 102 2.37 8.42 -6.72
C MET A 102 1.75 7.32 -7.57
N ILE A 103 2.34 7.08 -8.75
CA ILE A 103 1.86 6.13 -9.75
C ILE A 103 2.04 4.71 -9.22
N VAL A 104 1.00 3.89 -9.36
CA VAL A 104 0.98 2.49 -8.95
C VAL A 104 1.10 1.63 -10.21
N ASN A 105 2.32 1.19 -10.49
CA ASN A 105 2.74 0.28 -11.57
C ASN A 105 2.75 0.86 -13.01
N ASP A 106 3.95 0.89 -13.60
CA ASP A 106 4.24 1.63 -14.82
C ASP A 106 5.24 0.93 -15.76
N HIS A 107 5.20 -0.41 -15.81
CA HIS A 107 5.96 -1.10 -16.84
C HIS A 107 5.42 -0.73 -18.22
N LEU A 108 6.29 -0.17 -19.07
CA LEU A 108 5.99 -0.04 -20.50
C LEU A 108 5.74 -1.41 -21.10
N ILE A 109 4.93 -1.48 -22.16
CA ILE A 109 4.67 -2.72 -22.91
C ILE A 109 5.98 -3.35 -23.42
N THR A 110 7.00 -2.53 -23.67
CA THR A 110 8.33 -2.95 -24.12
C THR A 110 9.23 -3.49 -23.00
N CYS A 111 8.82 -3.40 -21.74
CA CYS A 111 9.61 -3.95 -20.63
C CYS A 111 9.64 -5.48 -20.68
N PHE A 112 10.82 -6.08 -20.50
CA PHE A 112 10.99 -7.54 -20.52
C PHE A 112 10.13 -8.28 -19.48
N ARG A 113 9.76 -7.62 -18.37
CA ARG A 113 8.91 -8.19 -17.31
C ARG A 113 7.43 -7.88 -17.47
N TYR A 114 7.04 -7.11 -18.49
CA TYR A 114 5.65 -6.68 -18.67
C TYR A 114 4.69 -7.87 -18.66
N LYS A 115 5.04 -8.94 -19.38
CA LYS A 115 4.22 -10.17 -19.45
C LYS A 115 4.13 -10.91 -18.11
N GLU A 116 5.20 -10.92 -17.31
CA GLU A 116 5.20 -11.58 -15.99
C GLU A 116 4.33 -10.82 -14.99
N CYS A 117 4.43 -9.49 -15.01
CA CYS A 117 3.58 -8.62 -14.20
C CYS A 117 2.11 -8.72 -14.63
N ASP A 118 1.84 -8.82 -15.94
CA ASP A 118 0.48 -8.98 -16.48
C ASP A 118 -0.12 -10.38 -16.20
N ALA A 119 0.71 -11.43 -16.20
CA ALA A 119 0.28 -12.82 -16.01
C ALA A 119 0.01 -13.22 -14.56
N ASN A 120 0.78 -12.67 -13.59
CA ASN A 120 0.56 -12.96 -12.17
C ASN A 120 -0.83 -12.49 -11.68
N ASP A 121 -1.39 -11.49 -12.32
CA ASP A 121 -2.71 -10.95 -12.02
C ASP A 121 -3.85 -11.88 -12.50
N ASN A 122 -3.71 -12.52 -13.65
CA ASN A 122 -4.71 -13.48 -14.15
C ASN A 122 -4.88 -14.67 -13.19
N LYS A 123 -3.81 -15.04 -12.48
CA LYS A 123 -3.83 -16.10 -11.47
C LYS A 123 -4.55 -15.66 -10.19
N LEU A 124 -4.44 -14.39 -9.82
CA LEU A 124 -5.23 -13.78 -8.73
C LEU A 124 -6.72 -13.70 -9.09
N ASP A 125 -7.06 -13.25 -10.31
CA ASP A 125 -8.44 -13.16 -10.80
C ASP A 125 -9.12 -14.55 -10.85
N LEU A 126 -8.39 -15.59 -11.24
CA LEU A 126 -8.88 -16.97 -11.20
C LEU A 126 -9.11 -17.44 -9.77
N LYS A 127 -8.20 -17.12 -8.84
CA LYS A 127 -8.32 -17.51 -7.43
C LYS A 127 -9.50 -16.83 -6.74
N LEU A 128 -9.71 -15.53 -6.98
CA LEU A 128 -10.85 -14.77 -6.46
C LEU A 128 -12.19 -15.31 -6.98
N LYS A 129 -12.28 -15.63 -8.29
CA LYS A 129 -13.46 -16.27 -8.87
C LYS A 129 -13.73 -17.67 -8.33
N MET A 130 -12.69 -18.41 -7.97
CA MET A 130 -12.84 -19.73 -7.35
C MET A 130 -13.34 -19.60 -5.90
N GLU A 131 -12.83 -18.63 -5.14
CA GLU A 131 -13.26 -18.34 -3.76
C GLU A 131 -14.73 -17.85 -3.70
N GLU A 132 -15.14 -16.92 -4.58
CA GLU A 132 -16.55 -16.49 -4.73
C GLU A 132 -17.49 -17.66 -5.09
N LYS A 133 -17.01 -18.58 -5.95
CA LYS A 133 -17.80 -19.76 -6.32
C LYS A 133 -17.95 -20.71 -5.13
N THR A 134 -16.89 -20.97 -4.36
CA THR A 134 -16.96 -21.83 -3.16
C THR A 134 -17.87 -21.27 -2.05
N GLU A 135 -17.90 -19.94 -1.86
CA GLU A 135 -18.84 -19.29 -0.93
C GLU A 135 -20.30 -19.38 -1.43
N SER A 136 -20.51 -19.29 -2.75
CA SER A 136 -21.83 -19.47 -3.36
C SER A 136 -22.36 -20.91 -3.24
N TRP A 137 -21.51 -21.94 -3.30
CA TRP A 137 -21.94 -23.34 -3.14
C TRP A 137 -22.24 -23.69 -1.67
N THR A 138 -21.51 -23.11 -0.71
CA THR A 138 -21.75 -23.36 0.72
C THR A 138 -23.04 -22.73 1.23
N LEU A 139 -23.39 -21.53 0.75
CA LEU A 139 -24.68 -20.88 1.05
C LEU A 139 -25.89 -21.55 0.38
N ALA A 140 -25.68 -22.27 -0.73
CA ALA A 140 -26.75 -23.00 -1.41
C ALA A 140 -27.01 -24.42 -0.86
N THR A 141 -26.17 -24.88 0.09
CA THR A 141 -26.24 -26.23 0.68
C THR A 141 -26.58 -26.20 2.19
N MET A 142 -26.92 -25.02 2.73
CA MET A 142 -27.54 -24.82 4.05
C MET A 142 -29.02 -24.49 3.88
#